data_AF-A0A662T396-F1
#
_entry.id   AF-A0A662T396-F1
#
_cell.length_a   1.000
_cell.length_b   1.000
_cell.length_c   1.000
_cell.angle_alpha   90.00
_cell.angle_beta   90.00
_cell.angle_gamma   90.00
#
_symmetry.space_group_name_H-M   'P 1'
#
loop_
_entity.id
_entity.type
_entity.pdbx_description
1 polymer ?
#
loop_
_entity_poly.entity_id
_entity_poly.type
_entity_poly.pdbx_seq_one_letter_code
_entity_poly.pdbx_strand_id
1 'polypeptide(L)'
;MALIWVYSYRQLVALVALCSLLASIQGAASSAVIADLVEEEKRSLAFGVRRILGNAVWVAAPAIGGAYLSSGGGFTALLLSLAALSAVGVAMLAALVPETRGSGLPPPSLYSLRGFLSKGFSCLCLSSLFTLLFYSQIYTLLPIYGREYGLSELEVGLLFSISGATVVALQLPTSIAARRASLATASALGVAVMAAGVCGIGSQAASSS
;
A
#
# COMPACT_ATOMS: atom_id res chain seq x y z
N MET A 1 -13.95 -3.59 -12.63
CA MET A 1 -14.85 -4.07 -13.71
C MET A 1 -14.09 -4.67 -14.88
N ALA A 2 -13.08 -3.98 -15.43
CA ALA A 2 -12.32 -4.50 -16.57
C ALA A 2 -11.58 -5.83 -16.32
N LEU A 3 -11.21 -6.17 -15.08
CA LEU A 3 -10.53 -7.42 -14.73
C LEU A 3 -11.32 -8.69 -15.08
N ILE A 4 -12.66 -8.63 -15.12
CA ILE A 4 -13.53 -9.77 -15.42
C ILE A 4 -13.46 -10.16 -16.91
N TRP A 5 -13.06 -9.23 -17.77
CA TRP A 5 -13.04 -9.37 -19.23
C TRP A 5 -11.63 -9.50 -19.79
N VAL A 6 -10.66 -9.83 -18.93
CA VAL A 6 -9.26 -9.99 -19.31
C VAL A 6 -9.06 -11.42 -19.82
N TYR A 7 -8.84 -11.55 -21.13
CA TYR A 7 -8.59 -12.84 -21.78
C TYR A 7 -7.12 -13.02 -22.16
N SER A 8 -6.29 -11.99 -22.00
CA SER A 8 -4.87 -12.03 -22.34
C SER A 8 -3.99 -11.37 -21.28
N TYR A 9 -2.78 -11.90 -21.12
CA TYR A 9 -1.80 -11.35 -20.18
C TYR A 9 -1.48 -9.87 -20.45
N ARG A 10 -1.43 -9.45 -21.73
CA ARG A 10 -1.18 -8.04 -22.10
C ARG A 10 -2.28 -7.10 -21.60
N GLN A 11 -3.54 -7.53 -21.69
CA GLN A 11 -4.68 -6.76 -21.16
C GLN A 11 -4.60 -6.66 -19.63
N LEU A 12 -4.19 -7.74 -18.95
CA LEU A 12 -4.00 -7.72 -17.50
C LEU A 12 -2.95 -6.67 -17.09
N VAL A 13 -1.77 -6.72 -17.73
CA VAL A 13 -0.66 -5.80 -17.44
C VAL A 13 -1.07 -4.35 -17.71
N ALA A 14 -1.69 -4.07 -18.86
CA ALA A 14 -2.14 -2.72 -19.19
C ALA A 14 -3.15 -2.18 -18.18
N LEU A 15 -4.10 -3.02 -17.75
CA LEU A 15 -5.11 -2.64 -16.77
C LEU A 15 -4.50 -2.41 -15.38
N VAL A 16 -3.60 -3.28 -14.92
CA VAL A 16 -2.91 -3.11 -13.64
C VAL A 16 -2.04 -1.85 -13.65
N ALA A 17 -1.35 -1.56 -14.75
CA ALA A 17 -0.57 -0.34 -14.91
C ALA A 17 -1.46 0.92 -14.82
N LEU A 18 -2.61 0.92 -15.50
CA LEU A 18 -3.57 2.02 -15.42
C LEU A 18 -4.11 2.20 -13.99
N CYS A 19 -4.52 1.10 -13.33
CA CYS A 19 -4.97 1.13 -11.94
C CYS A 19 -3.90 1.71 -11.00
N SER A 20 -2.64 1.34 -11.21
CA SER A 20 -1.51 1.80 -10.39
C SER A 20 -1.24 3.29 -10.60
N LEU A 21 -1.36 3.77 -11.83
CA LEU A 21 -1.25 5.19 -12.16
C LEU A 21 -2.39 5.99 -11.50
N LEU A 22 -3.63 5.54 -11.63
CA LEU A 22 -4.79 6.18 -11.02
C LEU A 22 -4.70 6.21 -9.50
N ALA A 23 -4.25 5.11 -8.88
CA ALA A 23 -4.02 5.05 -7.43
C ALA A 23 -2.96 6.07 -6.98
N SER A 24 -1.90 6.25 -7.76
CA SER A 24 -0.84 7.24 -7.48
C SER A 24 -1.38 8.67 -7.53
N ILE A 25 -2.20 8.98 -8.54
CA ILE A 25 -2.87 10.29 -8.68
C ILE A 25 -3.83 10.51 -7.51
N GLN A 26 -4.66 9.51 -7.18
CA GLN A 26 -5.62 9.58 -6.08
C GLN A 26 -4.92 9.86 -4.74
N GLY A 27 -3.77 9.23 -4.48
CA GLY A 27 -2.99 9.44 -3.27
C GLY A 27 -2.54 10.90 -3.11
N ALA A 28 -2.03 11.50 -4.17
CA ALA A 28 -1.61 12.90 -4.21
C ALA A 28 -2.80 13.86 -4.07
N ALA A 29 -3.87 13.64 -4.86
CA ALA A 29 -5.08 14.46 -4.82
C ALA A 29 -5.74 14.45 -3.43
N SER A 30 -5.87 13.27 -2.81
CA SER A 30 -6.46 13.15 -1.47
C SER A 30 -5.66 13.90 -0.40
N SER A 31 -4.34 13.94 -0.53
CA SER A 31 -3.48 14.69 0.40
C SER A 31 -3.63 16.20 0.22
N ALA A 32 -3.77 16.67 -1.03
CA ALA A 32 -4.01 18.08 -1.33
C ALA A 32 -5.35 18.54 -0.79
N VAL A 33 -6.44 17.80 -1.07
CA VAL A 33 -7.79 18.12 -0.57
C VAL A 33 -7.83 18.22 0.96
N ILE A 34 -7.17 17.31 1.68
CA ILE A 34 -7.08 17.39 3.15
C ILE A 34 -6.31 18.64 3.59
N ALA A 35 -5.22 18.98 2.91
CA ALA A 35 -4.44 20.17 3.24
C ALA A 35 -5.21 21.48 2.97
N ASP A 36 -6.04 21.50 1.93
CA ASP A 36 -6.85 22.66 1.55
C ASP A 36 -8.05 22.87 2.49
N LEU A 37 -8.70 21.79 2.95
CA LEU A 37 -9.91 21.86 3.77
C LEU A 37 -9.64 21.98 5.28
N VAL A 38 -8.51 21.47 5.76
CA VAL A 38 -8.21 21.40 7.19
C VAL A 38 -7.31 22.56 7.59
N GLU A 39 -7.74 23.28 8.64
CA GLU A 39 -6.94 24.30 9.35
C GLU A 39 -5.54 23.78 9.66
N GLU A 40 -4.53 24.64 9.52
CA GLU A 40 -3.11 24.26 9.59
C GLU A 40 -2.75 23.53 10.89
N GLU A 41 -3.30 23.98 12.01
CA GLU A 41 -3.09 23.42 13.35
C GLU A 41 -3.65 22.00 13.47
N LYS A 42 -4.70 21.68 12.71
CA LYS A 42 -5.40 20.39 12.73
C LYS A 42 -4.91 19.42 11.66
N ARG A 43 -4.09 19.86 10.69
CA ARG A 43 -3.59 19.01 9.59
C ARG A 43 -2.87 17.77 10.10
N SER A 44 -2.01 17.90 11.11
CA SER A 44 -1.29 16.78 11.71
C SER A 44 -2.26 15.71 12.25
N LEU A 45 -3.33 16.14 12.94
CA LEU A 45 -4.37 15.25 13.43
C LEU A 45 -5.13 14.58 12.28
N ALA A 46 -5.52 15.33 11.25
CA ALA A 46 -6.23 14.80 10.09
C ALA A 46 -5.40 13.73 9.33
N PHE A 47 -4.11 13.98 9.11
CA PHE A 47 -3.20 12.97 8.54
C PHE A 47 -3.00 11.78 9.48
N GLY A 48 -3.00 11.99 10.79
CA GLY A 48 -2.98 10.93 11.80
C GLY A 48 -4.21 10.01 11.70
N VAL A 49 -5.42 10.58 11.65
CA VAL A 49 -6.68 9.83 11.47
C VAL A 49 -6.67 9.06 10.16
N ARG A 50 -6.28 9.69 9.04
CA ARG A 50 -6.16 9.02 7.74
C ARG A 50 -5.22 7.82 7.81
N ARG A 51 -4.09 7.93 8.52
CA ARG A 51 -3.14 6.83 8.70
C ARG A 51 -3.76 5.68 9.48
N ILE A 52 -4.47 5.97 10.58
CA ILE A 52 -5.16 4.95 11.37
C ILE A 52 -6.19 4.20 10.51
N LEU A 53 -7.00 4.93 9.75
CA LEU A 53 -7.99 4.34 8.85
C LEU A 53 -7.34 3.47 7.77
N GLY A 54 -6.29 3.96 7.11
CA GLY A 54 -5.58 3.18 6.08
C GLY A 54 -4.98 1.89 6.63
N ASN A 55 -4.40 1.96 7.82
CA ASN A 55 -3.90 0.79 8.54
C ASN A 55 -5.01 -0.20 8.90
N ALA A 56 -6.13 0.28 9.43
CA ALA A 56 -7.28 -0.56 9.78
C ALA A 56 -7.84 -1.29 8.54
N VAL A 57 -7.96 -0.58 7.42
CA VAL A 57 -8.36 -1.18 6.13
C VAL A 57 -7.37 -2.24 5.70
N TRP A 58 -6.06 -1.98 5.80
CA TRP A 58 -5.03 -2.95 5.43
C TRP A 58 -5.08 -4.23 6.28
N VAL A 59 -5.43 -4.12 7.55
CA VAL A 59 -5.62 -5.27 8.44
C VAL A 59 -6.93 -6.00 8.14
N ALA A 60 -8.04 -5.29 7.95
CA ALA A 60 -9.35 -5.91 7.84
C ALA A 60 -9.64 -6.50 6.44
N ALA A 61 -9.21 -5.81 5.37
CA ALA A 61 -9.62 -6.16 4.01
C ALA A 61 -9.18 -7.58 3.57
N PRO A 62 -7.95 -8.05 3.84
CA PRO A 62 -7.54 -9.40 3.46
C PRO A 62 -8.37 -10.50 4.14
N ALA A 63 -8.62 -10.40 5.45
CA ALA A 63 -9.46 -11.34 6.18
C ALA A 63 -10.91 -11.35 5.66
N ILE A 64 -11.49 -10.17 5.40
CA ILE A 64 -12.86 -10.07 4.85
C ILE A 64 -12.93 -10.68 3.44
N GLY A 65 -11.96 -10.37 2.58
CA GLY A 65 -11.87 -10.92 1.22
C GLY A 65 -11.69 -12.44 1.22
N GLY A 66 -10.77 -12.94 2.06
CA GLY A 66 -10.55 -14.39 2.23
C GLY A 66 -11.78 -15.12 2.76
N ALA A 67 -12.46 -14.54 3.76
CA ALA A 67 -13.72 -15.09 4.28
C ALA A 67 -14.81 -15.15 3.20
N TYR A 68 -14.94 -14.10 2.39
CA TYR A 68 -15.91 -14.04 1.29
C TYR A 68 -15.62 -15.10 0.21
N LEU A 69 -14.35 -15.30 -0.14
CA LEU A 69 -13.98 -16.33 -1.11
C LEU A 69 -14.20 -17.73 -0.54
N SER A 70 -13.87 -17.93 0.74
CA SER A 70 -14.05 -19.21 1.43
C SER A 70 -15.51 -19.60 1.63
N SER A 71 -16.45 -18.64 1.65
CA SER A 71 -17.90 -18.91 1.71
C SER A 71 -18.51 -19.26 0.34
N GLY A 72 -17.70 -19.33 -0.72
CA GLY A 72 -18.14 -19.65 -2.08
C GLY A 72 -18.51 -18.43 -2.93
N GLY A 73 -18.26 -17.20 -2.46
CA GLY A 73 -18.62 -15.96 -3.17
C GLY A 73 -17.92 -15.77 -4.53
N GLY A 74 -16.79 -16.45 -4.77
CA GLY A 74 -16.06 -16.38 -6.04
C GLY A 74 -15.47 -14.99 -6.35
N PHE A 75 -14.46 -14.96 -7.22
CA PHE A 75 -13.74 -13.72 -7.53
C PHE A 75 -14.61 -12.68 -8.25
N THR A 76 -15.52 -13.12 -9.13
CA THR A 76 -16.38 -12.20 -9.89
C THR A 76 -17.30 -11.38 -8.99
N ALA A 77 -18.02 -12.03 -8.06
CA ALA A 77 -18.94 -11.32 -7.18
C ALA A 77 -18.21 -10.44 -6.16
N LEU A 78 -17.01 -10.86 -5.71
CA LEU A 78 -16.12 -10.01 -4.91
C LEU A 78 -15.75 -8.73 -5.67
N LEU A 79 -15.28 -8.85 -6.92
CA LEU A 79 -14.90 -7.71 -7.75
C LEU A 79 -16.08 -6.79 -8.08
N LEU A 80 -17.28 -7.34 -8.26
CA LEU A 80 -18.52 -6.58 -8.45
C LEU A 80 -18.88 -5.78 -7.18
N SER A 81 -18.83 -6.42 -6.02
CA SER A 81 -19.10 -5.79 -4.73
C SER A 81 -18.13 -4.64 -4.45
N LEU A 82 -16.84 -4.85 -4.73
CA LEU A 82 -15.81 -3.81 -4.58
C LEU A 82 -16.01 -2.64 -5.53
N ALA A 83 -16.43 -2.90 -6.77
CA ALA A 83 -16.72 -1.81 -7.71
C ALA A 83 -17.96 -1.01 -7.30
N ALA A 84 -19.01 -1.68 -6.80
CA ALA A 84 -20.20 -1.00 -6.29
C ALA A 84 -19.85 -0.11 -5.09
N LEU A 85 -19.09 -0.63 -4.13
CA LEU A 85 -18.58 0.15 -2.98
C LEU A 85 -17.73 1.35 -3.42
N SER A 86 -16.85 1.15 -4.40
CA SER A 86 -16.03 2.23 -4.97
C SER A 86 -16.88 3.31 -5.64
N ALA A 87 -17.90 2.93 -6.41
CA ALA A 87 -18.83 3.87 -7.05
C ALA A 87 -19.60 4.70 -6.01
N VAL A 88 -20.05 4.08 -4.91
CA VAL A 88 -20.66 4.79 -3.78
C VAL A 88 -19.66 5.77 -3.16
N GLY A 89 -18.42 5.36 -2.94
CA GLY A 89 -17.36 6.25 -2.43
C GLY A 89 -17.10 7.46 -3.32
N VAL A 90 -17.06 7.26 -4.64
CA VAL A 90 -16.93 8.37 -5.61
C VAL A 90 -18.14 9.29 -5.58
N ALA A 91 -19.36 8.74 -5.50
CA ALA A 91 -20.58 9.55 -5.40
C ALA A 91 -20.61 10.36 -4.10
N MET A 92 -20.23 9.77 -2.98
CA MET A 92 -20.08 10.46 -1.70
C MET A 92 -19.05 11.58 -1.78
N LEU A 93 -17.89 11.31 -2.37
CA LEU A 93 -16.85 12.33 -2.55
C LEU A 93 -17.35 13.50 -3.41
N ALA A 94 -17.99 13.20 -4.54
CA ALA A 94 -18.55 14.22 -5.43
C ALA A 94 -19.68 15.05 -4.78
N ALA A 95 -20.44 14.46 -3.84
CA ALA A 95 -21.55 15.13 -3.17
C ALA A 95 -21.12 15.92 -1.91
N LEU A 96 -20.12 15.43 -1.16
CA LEU A 96 -19.77 15.95 0.17
C LEU A 96 -18.49 16.79 0.18
N VAL A 97 -17.59 16.57 -0.78
CA VAL A 97 -16.30 17.28 -0.83
C VAL A 97 -16.44 18.47 -1.78
N PRO A 98 -16.35 19.71 -1.27
CA PRO A 98 -16.42 20.89 -2.13
C PRO A 98 -15.16 20.99 -3.01
N GLU A 99 -15.30 21.65 -4.15
CA GLU A 99 -14.15 21.93 -5.03
C GLU A 99 -13.13 22.83 -4.29
N THR A 100 -11.92 22.32 -4.11
CA THR A 100 -10.84 23.03 -3.38
C THR A 100 -9.86 23.72 -4.32
N ARG A 101 -9.89 23.42 -5.62
CA ARG A 101 -8.95 23.98 -6.58
C ARG A 101 -9.23 25.47 -6.79
N GLY A 102 -8.37 26.32 -6.23
CA GLY A 102 -8.40 27.75 -6.46
C GLY A 102 -8.23 28.11 -7.94
N SER A 103 -9.02 29.08 -8.42
CA SER A 103 -8.82 29.69 -9.74
C SER A 103 -7.52 30.48 -9.78
N GLY A 104 -6.65 30.24 -10.78
CA GLY A 104 -5.43 31.04 -10.99
C GLY A 104 -4.13 30.45 -10.42
N LEU A 105 -4.09 29.14 -10.14
CA LEU A 105 -2.83 28.47 -9.78
C LEU A 105 -1.77 28.69 -10.89
N PRO A 106 -0.50 28.99 -10.52
CA PRO A 106 0.57 29.16 -11.48
C PRO A 106 0.74 27.88 -12.33
N PRO A 107 1.18 28.03 -13.61
CA PRO A 107 1.40 26.88 -14.48
C PRO A 107 2.42 25.94 -13.82
N PRO A 108 2.28 24.62 -14.02
CA PRO A 108 3.18 23.64 -13.43
C PRO A 108 4.62 23.95 -13.87
N SER A 109 5.48 24.32 -12.92
CA SER A 109 6.90 24.54 -13.18
C SER A 109 7.62 23.20 -13.20
N LEU A 110 8.59 23.05 -14.11
CA LEU A 110 9.48 21.89 -14.10
C LEU A 110 10.34 21.97 -12.84
N TYR A 111 10.10 21.07 -11.89
CA TYR A 111 10.89 20.98 -10.67
C TYR A 111 12.37 20.72 -11.00
N SER A 112 13.26 21.38 -10.26
CA SER A 112 14.70 21.15 -10.37
C SER A 112 15.06 19.76 -9.86
N LEU A 113 15.45 18.86 -10.77
CA LEU A 113 15.90 17.50 -10.46
C LEU A 113 17.20 17.46 -9.65
N ARG A 114 17.91 18.59 -9.49
CA ARG A 114 19.16 18.65 -8.70
C ARG A 114 18.97 18.24 -7.24
N GLY A 115 17.81 18.50 -6.64
CA GLY A 115 17.49 18.06 -5.28
C GLY A 115 17.41 16.53 -5.13
N PHE A 116 17.00 15.84 -6.19
CA PHE A 116 16.89 14.37 -6.25
C PHE A 116 18.24 13.66 -6.31
N LEU A 117 19.34 14.38 -6.54
CA LEU A 117 20.70 13.81 -6.63
C LEU A 117 21.50 13.97 -5.32
N SER A 118 20.89 14.49 -4.26
CA SER A 118 21.57 14.58 -2.96
C SER A 118 21.82 13.19 -2.38
N LYS A 119 23.01 12.96 -1.80
CA LYS A 119 23.42 11.64 -1.28
C LYS A 119 22.43 11.05 -0.27
N GLY A 120 21.83 11.89 0.59
CA GLY A 120 20.81 11.47 1.55
C GLY A 120 19.51 11.03 0.89
N PHE A 121 19.04 11.76 -0.12
CA PHE A 121 17.83 11.42 -0.86
C PHE A 121 18.04 10.17 -1.74
N SER A 122 19.17 10.06 -2.45
CA SER A 122 19.49 8.87 -3.24
C SER A 122 19.58 7.60 -2.39
N CYS A 123 20.16 7.70 -1.19
CA CYS A 123 20.19 6.59 -0.23
C CYS A 123 18.77 6.18 0.19
N LEU A 124 17.90 7.16 0.49
CA LEU A 124 16.50 6.90 0.81
C LEU A 124 15.75 6.24 -0.35
N CYS A 125 15.94 6.73 -1.58
CA CYS A 125 15.34 6.14 -2.77
C CYS A 125 15.81 4.70 -2.97
N LEU A 126 17.10 4.43 -2.80
CA LEU A 126 17.65 3.09 -2.94
C LEU A 126 17.12 2.15 -1.85
N SER A 127 17.09 2.59 -0.59
CA SER A 127 16.47 1.81 0.49
C SER A 127 14.99 1.53 0.20
N SER A 128 14.24 2.54 -0.25
CA SER A 128 12.83 2.39 -0.60
C SER A 128 12.63 1.41 -1.75
N LEU A 129 13.49 1.46 -2.77
CA LEU A 129 13.47 0.53 -3.90
C LEU A 129 13.63 -0.92 -3.42
N PHE A 130 14.64 -1.20 -2.58
CA PHE A 130 14.84 -2.55 -2.04
C PHE A 130 13.68 -3.01 -1.16
N THR A 131 13.13 -2.12 -0.32
CA THR A 131 11.92 -2.41 0.46
C THR A 131 10.73 -2.76 -0.44
N LEU A 132 10.48 -1.99 -1.50
CA LEU A 132 9.41 -2.23 -2.47
C LEU A 132 9.60 -3.56 -3.22
N LEU A 133 10.82 -3.83 -3.70
CA LEU A 133 11.12 -5.08 -4.39
C LEU A 133 10.86 -6.28 -3.48
N PHE A 134 11.38 -6.26 -2.26
CA PHE A 134 11.15 -7.34 -1.30
C PHE A 134 9.66 -7.53 -0.99
N TYR A 135 8.98 -6.44 -0.67
CA TYR A 135 7.56 -6.46 -0.33
C TYR A 135 6.72 -7.05 -1.46
N SER A 136 7.03 -6.69 -2.72
CA SER A 136 6.34 -7.20 -3.89
C SER A 136 6.51 -8.71 -4.08
N GLN A 137 7.69 -9.26 -3.77
CA GLN A 137 7.95 -10.70 -3.91
C GLN A 137 7.16 -11.51 -2.88
N ILE A 138 7.24 -11.13 -1.59
CA ILE A 138 6.54 -11.86 -0.52
C ILE A 138 5.03 -11.80 -0.75
N TYR A 139 4.46 -10.63 -1.07
CA TYR A 139 3.01 -10.49 -1.23
C TYR A 139 2.47 -11.21 -2.46
N THR A 140 3.29 -11.40 -3.50
CA THR A 140 2.88 -12.14 -4.71
C THR A 140 3.01 -13.65 -4.53
N LEU A 141 4.04 -14.11 -3.82
CA LEU A 141 4.34 -15.53 -3.64
C LEU A 141 3.57 -16.18 -2.49
N LEU A 142 3.28 -15.44 -1.42
CA LEU A 142 2.61 -15.97 -0.23
C LEU A 142 1.25 -16.64 -0.53
N PRO A 143 0.35 -16.07 -1.36
CA PRO A 143 -0.89 -16.74 -1.71
C PRO A 143 -0.65 -18.03 -2.50
N ILE A 144 0.32 -18.04 -3.42
CA ILE A 144 0.63 -19.18 -4.28
C ILE A 144 1.13 -20.35 -3.42
N TYR A 145 2.17 -20.12 -2.62
CA TYR A 145 2.69 -21.13 -1.70
C TYR A 145 1.66 -21.55 -0.66
N GLY A 146 0.92 -20.59 -0.08
CA GLY A 146 -0.12 -20.92 0.89
C GLY A 146 -1.13 -21.92 0.33
N ARG A 147 -1.56 -21.74 -0.93
CA ARG A 147 -2.47 -22.67 -1.61
C ARG A 147 -1.83 -24.02 -1.92
N GLU A 148 -0.55 -24.06 -2.33
CA GLU A 148 0.19 -25.31 -2.55
C GLU A 148 0.33 -26.15 -1.26
N TYR A 149 0.47 -25.49 -0.11
CA TYR A 149 0.48 -26.13 1.21
C TYR A 149 -0.92 -26.40 1.79
N GLY A 150 -1.98 -26.17 1.01
CA GLY A 150 -3.35 -26.53 1.38
C GLY A 150 -4.09 -25.49 2.24
N LEU A 151 -3.55 -24.28 2.44
CA LEU A 151 -4.25 -23.22 3.16
C LEU A 151 -5.51 -22.79 2.41
N SER A 152 -6.59 -22.57 3.14
CA SER A 152 -7.83 -21.97 2.65
C SER A 152 -7.64 -20.48 2.28
N GLU A 153 -8.57 -19.93 1.49
CA GLU A 153 -8.59 -18.50 1.14
C GLU A 153 -8.68 -17.60 2.40
N LEU A 154 -9.38 -18.08 3.43
CA LEU A 154 -9.47 -17.39 4.71
C LEU A 154 -8.13 -17.37 5.44
N GLU A 155 -7.44 -18.50 5.51
CA GLU A 155 -6.12 -18.59 6.16
C GLU A 155 -5.09 -17.70 5.46
N VAL A 156 -5.08 -17.69 4.13
CA VAL A 156 -4.24 -16.77 3.35
C VAL A 156 -4.59 -15.30 3.65
N GLY A 157 -5.88 -14.97 3.69
CA GLY A 157 -6.36 -13.64 4.08
C GLY A 157 -5.90 -13.24 5.50
N LEU A 158 -6.03 -14.16 6.46
CA LEU A 158 -5.59 -13.94 7.84
C LEU A 158 -4.09 -13.73 7.96
N LEU A 159 -3.26 -14.40 7.16
CA LEU A 159 -1.81 -14.16 7.14
C LEU A 159 -1.47 -12.72 6.74
N PHE A 160 -2.14 -12.18 5.72
CA PHE A 160 -1.98 -10.77 5.34
C PHE A 160 -2.50 -9.82 6.43
N SER A 161 -3.62 -10.15 7.07
CA SER A 161 -4.16 -9.36 8.19
C SER A 161 -3.21 -9.33 9.38
N ILE A 162 -2.58 -10.46 9.72
CA ILE A 162 -1.55 -10.54 10.77
C ILE A 162 -0.34 -9.68 10.39
N SER A 163 0.13 -9.78 9.14
CA SER A 163 1.22 -8.93 8.64
C SER A 163 0.90 -7.44 8.81
N GLY A 164 -0.31 -7.03 8.41
CA GLY A 164 -0.80 -5.66 8.64
C GLY A 164 -0.83 -5.30 10.12
N ALA A 165 -1.37 -6.17 10.98
CA ALA A 165 -1.51 -5.90 12.40
C ALA A 165 -0.15 -5.75 13.09
N THR A 166 0.83 -6.57 12.70
CA THR A 166 2.22 -6.44 13.15
C THR A 166 2.81 -5.08 12.75
N VAL A 167 2.60 -4.63 11.50
CA VAL A 167 3.04 -3.30 11.06
C VAL A 167 2.40 -2.20 11.92
N VAL A 168 1.09 -2.27 12.17
CA VAL A 168 0.37 -1.29 12.99
C VAL A 168 0.89 -1.28 14.44
N ALA A 169 1.14 -2.46 15.02
CA ALA A 169 1.65 -2.57 16.38
C ALA A 169 3.09 -2.02 16.50
N LEU A 170 3.95 -2.32 15.51
CA LEU A 170 5.37 -1.97 15.56
C LEU A 170 5.69 -0.59 14.99
N GLN A 171 4.81 0.04 14.19
CA GLN A 171 5.14 1.33 13.56
C GLN A 171 5.47 2.43 14.57
N LEU A 172 4.77 2.47 15.71
CA LEU A 172 4.95 3.52 16.72
C LEU A 172 6.26 3.32 17.50
N PRO A 173 6.51 2.14 18.09
CA PRO A 173 7.80 1.84 18.72
C PRO A 173 8.99 2.08 17.80
N THR A 174 8.90 1.61 16.55
CA THR A 174 9.99 1.77 15.57
C THR A 174 10.19 3.22 15.17
N SER A 175 9.11 4.00 14.98
CA SER A 175 9.21 5.44 14.70
C SER A 175 9.85 6.20 15.85
N ILE A 176 9.50 5.90 17.10
CA ILE A 176 10.09 6.53 18.28
C ILE A 176 11.58 6.18 18.39
N ALA A 177 11.94 4.91 18.19
CA ALA A 177 13.33 4.46 18.20
C ALA A 177 14.15 5.12 17.08
N ALA A 178 13.58 5.25 15.87
CA ALA A 178 14.22 5.83 14.70
C ALA A 178 14.55 7.32 14.86
N ARG A 179 13.85 8.06 15.74
CA ARG A 179 14.16 9.48 16.02
C ARG A 179 15.57 9.71 16.58
N ARG A 180 16.22 8.67 17.11
CA ARG A 180 17.58 8.74 17.67
C ARG A 180 18.67 8.61 16.61
N ALA A 181 18.32 8.26 15.37
CA ALA A 181 19.27 8.03 14.28
C ALA A 181 19.02 9.00 13.12
N SER A 182 20.03 9.19 12.27
CA SER A 182 19.83 9.91 11.00
C SER A 182 18.88 9.13 10.09
N LEU A 183 18.12 9.83 9.22
CA LEU A 183 17.18 9.20 8.28
C LEU A 183 17.86 8.12 7.42
N ALA A 184 19.10 8.37 6.97
CA ALA A 184 19.86 7.41 6.20
C ALA A 184 20.21 6.16 7.02
N THR A 185 20.65 6.33 8.28
CA THR A 185 20.97 5.22 9.18
C THR A 185 19.74 4.37 9.51
N ALA A 186 18.62 5.03 9.85
CA ALA A 186 17.36 4.34 10.15
C ALA A 186 16.86 3.54 8.94
N SER A 187 16.93 4.11 7.74
CA SER A 187 16.52 3.44 6.49
C SER A 187 17.43 2.25 6.15
N ALA A 188 18.74 2.41 6.30
CA ALA A 188 19.71 1.33 6.07
C ALA A 188 19.53 0.18 7.06
N LEU A 189 19.31 0.48 8.35
CA LEU A 189 19.04 -0.53 9.37
C LEU A 189 17.75 -1.31 9.04
N GLY A 190 16.70 -0.61 8.60
CA GLY A 190 15.46 -1.24 8.17
C GLY A 190 15.67 -2.25 7.05
N VAL A 191 16.44 -1.87 6.02
CA VAL A 191 16.79 -2.77 4.91
C VAL A 191 17.64 -3.96 5.40
N ALA A 192 18.57 -3.75 6.32
CA ALA A 192 19.40 -4.82 6.89
C ALA A 192 18.58 -5.85 7.69
N VAL A 193 17.64 -5.39 8.52
CA VAL A 193 16.71 -6.27 9.25
C VAL A 193 15.85 -7.07 8.28
N MET A 194 15.35 -6.42 7.23
CA MET A 194 14.57 -7.07 6.19
C MET A 194 15.38 -8.15 5.46
N ALA A 195 16.62 -7.84 5.06
CA ALA A 195 17.55 -8.78 4.42
C ALA A 195 17.84 -10.00 5.31
N ALA A 196 18.08 -9.78 6.61
CA ALA A 196 18.28 -10.87 7.57
C ALA A 196 17.06 -11.80 7.67
N GLY A 197 15.85 -11.23 7.66
CA GLY A 197 14.61 -12.01 7.60
C GLY A 197 14.53 -12.90 6.36
N VAL A 198 14.91 -12.39 5.19
CA VAL A 198 14.90 -13.16 3.92
C VAL A 198 15.89 -14.30 3.99
N CYS A 199 17.13 -14.03 4.39
CA CYS A 199 18.17 -15.04 4.48
C CYS A 199 17.78 -16.17 5.44
N GLY A 200 17.09 -15.85 6.54
CA GLY A 200 16.57 -16.84 7.49
C GLY A 200 15.43 -17.71 6.95
N ILE A 201 14.60 -17.19 6.04
CA ILE A 201 13.58 -18.00 5.34
C ILE A 201 14.26 -18.88 4.27
N GLY A 202 15.18 -18.31 3.50
CA GLY A 202 15.90 -19.01 2.43
C GLY A 202 16.79 -20.14 2.93
N SER A 203 17.44 -19.98 4.09
CA SER A 203 18.26 -21.03 4.68
C SER A 203 17.45 -22.23 5.17
N GLN A 204 16.24 -21.99 5.70
CA GLN A 204 15.33 -23.07 6.10
C GLN A 204 14.81 -23.83 4.88
N ALA A 205 14.43 -23.12 3.82
CA ALA A 205 14.01 -23.74 2.56
C ALA A 205 15.11 -24.64 1.96
N ALA A 206 16.37 -24.19 2.01
CA ALA A 206 17.53 -24.97 1.54
C ALA A 206 17.88 -26.18 2.42
N SER A 207 17.47 -26.20 3.69
CA SER A 207 17.68 -27.33 4.60
C SER A 207 16.61 -28.42 4.52
N SER A 208 15.46 -28.11 3.91
CA SER A 208 14.33 -29.02 3.72
C SER A 208 14.28 -29.70 2.33
N SER A 209 15.22 -29.37 1.45
CA SER A 209 15.39 -29.92 0.09
C SER A 209 16.66 -30.76 0.00
#